data_AF-A0A671XHP8-F1
#
_entry.id   AF-A0A671XHP8-F1
#
_cell.length_a   1.000
_cell.length_b   1.000
_cell.length_c   1.000
_cell.angle_alpha   90.00
_cell.angle_beta   90.00
_cell.angle_gamma   90.00
#
_symmetry.space_group_name_H-M   'P 1'
#
loop_
_entity.id
_entity.type
_entity.pdbx_description
1 polymer ?
#
loop_
_entity_poly.entity_id
_entity_poly.type
_entity_poly.pdbx_seq_one_letter_code
_entity_poly.pdbx_strand_id
1 'polypeptide(L)'
;MYSVICFDKDEEVEVAPTAWFHEGTCRWPPYKSQGVQRAVKQLEEAQSTWPVHTDARIFYSSGLYMRDQEDEENLSPPKRKTVSLPKAPAIPRPPSSSRHFILMPQSECGFVEVPSSALLKEVLVNQQILMDQQKNIIRMIQDMQRSTNAVTGIPTTNVFPLNDKPALYALERDLGSQPDLRNKLVITLGLVGGATVKETVWRILKQAIKNDLAKTISWRGLNGKVPFEKLHLRAVVTDAVRRNPVCIEATDLSIADAIKRWFYWAGDREGGRKNRLPGASRPTV
;
A
#
# COMPACT_ATOMS: atom_id res chain seq x y z
N MET A 1 1.96 21.66 17.64
CA MET A 1 2.16 21.43 16.19
C MET A 1 3.56 20.91 16.00
N TYR A 2 3.76 19.96 15.10
CA TYR A 2 5.06 19.33 14.85
C TYR A 2 5.60 19.77 13.49
N SER A 3 6.92 19.85 13.39
CA SER A 3 7.63 20.13 12.15
C SER A 3 8.77 19.14 11.95
N VAL A 4 8.98 18.76 10.69
CA VAL A 4 10.17 18.04 10.25
C VAL A 4 11.25 19.08 9.95
N ILE A 5 12.31 19.07 10.75
CA ILE A 5 13.42 20.03 10.70
C ILE A 5 14.64 19.32 10.12
N CYS A 6 15.24 19.92 9.09
CA CYS A 6 16.50 19.48 8.53
C CYS A 6 17.63 20.41 8.98
N PHE A 7 18.74 19.83 9.40
CA PHE A 7 19.95 20.56 9.77
C PHE A 7 20.96 20.50 8.61
N ASP A 8 21.23 21.63 7.98
CA ASP A 8 21.98 21.69 6.72
C ASP A 8 23.44 21.24 6.82
N LYS A 9 24.00 21.21 8.04
CA LYS A 9 25.39 20.76 8.25
C LYS A 9 25.55 19.24 8.19
N ASP A 10 24.51 18.50 8.52
CA ASP A 10 24.58 17.05 8.69
C ASP A 10 23.61 16.29 7.76
N GLU A 11 22.80 16.98 6.96
CA GLU A 11 21.67 16.42 6.17
C GLU A 11 20.70 15.57 7.03
N GLU A 12 20.77 15.72 8.35
CA GLU A 12 19.93 14.98 9.30
C GLU A 12 18.56 15.63 9.40
N VAL A 13 17.54 14.77 9.36
CA VAL A 13 16.13 15.15 9.39
C VAL A 13 15.52 14.63 10.68
N GLU A 14 15.05 15.54 11.51
CA GLU A 14 14.52 15.25 12.84
C GLU A 14 13.14 15.87 13.04
N VAL A 15 12.39 15.32 13.99
CA VAL A 15 11.03 15.78 14.30
C VAL A 15 11.08 16.59 15.59
N ALA A 16 10.50 17.79 15.54
CA ALA A 16 10.40 18.64 16.71
C ALA A 16 9.07 19.41 16.77
N PRO A 17 8.66 19.88 17.96
CA PRO A 17 7.64 20.91 18.09
C PRO A 17 7.99 22.13 17.23
N THR A 18 7.02 22.65 16.48
CA THR A 18 7.20 23.86 15.67
C THR A 18 7.68 25.05 16.52
N ALA A 19 7.33 25.08 17.80
CA ALA A 19 7.74 26.10 18.76
C ALA A 19 9.25 26.13 19.05
N TRP A 20 10.00 25.08 18.72
CA TRP A 20 11.46 25.05 18.88
C TRP A 20 12.19 25.76 17.75
N PHE A 21 11.48 26.06 16.67
CA PHE A 21 12.02 26.72 15.49
C PHE A 21 11.62 28.19 15.44
N HIS A 22 12.59 29.05 15.18
CA HIS A 22 12.38 30.46 14.94
C HIS A 22 13.42 31.00 13.95
N GLU A 23 12.95 31.56 12.83
CA GLU A 23 13.77 32.32 11.86
C GLU A 23 15.07 31.61 11.41
N GLY A 24 14.95 30.36 10.93
CA GLY A 24 16.11 29.59 10.45
C GLY A 24 16.95 28.97 11.56
N THR A 25 16.61 29.24 12.82
CA THR A 25 17.27 28.65 13.98
C THR A 25 16.36 27.67 14.70
N CYS A 26 16.92 26.58 15.23
CA CYS A 26 16.20 25.60 16.03
C CYS A 26 16.89 25.39 17.38
N ARG A 27 16.14 25.49 18.47
CA ARG A 27 16.60 25.17 19.82
C ARG A 27 16.39 23.69 20.07
N TRP A 28 17.48 22.97 20.36
CA TRP A 28 17.44 21.53 20.58
C TRP A 28 17.75 21.20 22.04
N PRO A 29 16.95 20.38 22.73
CA PRO A 29 17.20 20.06 24.12
C PRO A 29 18.51 19.28 24.29
N PRO A 30 19.33 19.58 25.33
CA PRO A 30 20.59 18.88 25.60
C PRO A 30 20.37 17.52 26.26
N TYR A 31 19.28 16.83 25.92
CA TYR A 31 18.94 15.52 26.43
C TYR A 31 19.54 14.42 25.54
N LYS A 32 19.73 13.23 26.11
CA LYS A 32 20.03 12.02 25.32
C LYS A 32 18.76 11.55 24.61
N SER A 33 18.90 10.72 23.57
CA SER A 33 17.83 10.24 22.67
C SER A 33 16.43 10.06 23.32
N GLN A 34 16.29 9.25 24.38
CA GLN A 34 14.98 9.05 25.05
C GLN A 34 14.40 10.31 25.71
N GLY A 35 15.24 11.21 26.20
CA GLY A 35 14.82 12.49 26.78
C GLY A 35 14.33 13.46 25.71
N VAL A 36 14.97 13.47 24.54
CA VAL A 36 14.52 14.27 23.39
C VAL A 36 13.15 13.80 22.93
N GLN A 37 12.96 12.48 22.75
CA GLN A 37 11.67 11.90 22.36
C GLN A 37 10.54 12.27 23.34
N ARG A 38 10.83 12.27 24.64
CA ARG A 38 9.88 12.70 25.67
C ARG A 38 9.52 14.18 25.53
N ALA A 39 10.52 15.05 25.36
CA ALA A 39 10.32 16.49 25.19
C ALA A 39 9.49 16.81 23.94
N VAL A 40 9.72 16.09 22.84
CA VAL A 40 8.92 16.18 21.61
C VAL A 40 7.48 15.73 21.87
N LYS A 41 7.26 14.56 22.48
CA LYS A 41 5.92 14.03 22.82
C LYS A 41 5.12 14.99 23.71
N GLN A 42 5.79 15.65 24.65
CA GLN A 42 5.17 16.57 25.61
C GLN A 42 5.01 18.00 25.07
N LEU A 43 5.51 18.29 23.86
CA LEU A 43 5.58 19.65 23.32
C LEU A 43 6.23 20.63 24.32
N GLU A 44 7.32 20.21 24.96
CA GLU A 44 8.05 21.02 25.95
C GLU A 44 8.41 22.38 25.35
N GLU A 45 8.35 23.47 26.12
CA GLU A 45 8.74 24.78 25.60
C GLU A 45 10.26 24.91 25.51
N ALA A 46 10.75 25.51 24.42
CA ALA A 46 12.18 25.68 24.22
C ALA A 46 12.78 26.62 25.27
N GLN A 47 13.78 26.14 25.99
CA GLN A 47 14.46 26.94 27.01
C GLN A 47 15.61 27.75 26.40
N SER A 48 15.92 28.89 27.01
CA SER A 48 17.04 29.75 26.59
C SER A 48 18.41 29.07 26.74
N THR A 49 18.49 28.08 27.61
CA THR A 49 19.67 27.26 27.91
C THR A 49 19.93 26.16 26.89
N TRP A 50 19.00 25.90 25.97
CA TRP A 50 19.14 24.86 24.96
C TRP A 50 20.10 25.27 23.84
N PRO A 51 20.96 24.36 23.36
CA PRO A 51 21.76 24.55 22.16
C PRO A 51 20.94 25.07 20.98
N VAL A 52 21.48 26.06 20.27
CA VAL A 52 20.86 26.66 19.08
C VAL A 52 21.58 26.18 17.84
N HIS A 53 20.83 25.60 16.92
CA HIS A 53 21.30 25.26 15.59
C HIS A 53 20.90 26.38 14.63
N THR A 54 21.87 27.01 13.97
CA THR A 54 21.66 28.22 13.17
C THR A 54 21.25 27.98 11.72
N ASP A 55 21.35 26.73 11.24
CA ASP A 55 21.13 26.34 9.85
C ASP A 55 20.03 25.26 9.77
N ALA A 56 18.86 25.60 10.31
CA ALA A 56 17.71 24.71 10.36
C ALA A 56 16.65 25.13 9.34
N ARG A 57 16.01 24.16 8.66
CA ARG A 57 14.90 24.40 7.73
C ARG A 57 13.73 23.49 8.02
N ILE A 58 12.51 24.06 8.01
CA ILE A 58 11.28 23.27 8.08
C ILE A 58 10.95 22.76 6.67
N PHE A 59 10.87 21.44 6.51
CA PHE A 59 10.38 20.81 5.28
C PHE A 59 8.86 20.67 5.27
N TYR A 60 8.28 20.32 6.42
CA TYR A 60 6.86 20.03 6.55
C TYR A 60 6.40 20.27 7.98
N SER A 61 5.20 20.83 8.15
CA SER A 61 4.57 21.04 9.46
C SER A 61 3.19 20.40 9.50
N SER A 62 2.90 19.62 10.53
CA SER A 62 1.61 18.92 10.70
C SER A 62 1.16 18.87 12.16
N GLY A 63 -0.15 18.88 12.35
CA GLY A 63 -0.77 18.72 13.67
C GLY A 63 -0.95 17.27 14.13
N LEU A 64 -0.70 16.28 13.27
CA LEU A 64 -1.14 14.88 13.47
C LEU A 64 0.01 13.88 13.68
N TYR A 65 1.26 14.33 13.72
CA TYR A 65 2.45 13.50 13.53
C TYR A 65 2.72 12.43 14.63
N MET A 66 2.37 12.66 15.89
CA MET A 66 2.81 11.79 17.00
C MET A 66 1.84 10.68 17.44
N ARG A 67 0.66 10.54 16.80
CA ARG A 67 -0.28 9.45 17.17
C ARG A 67 0.20 8.07 16.74
N ASP A 68 1.19 8.00 15.85
CA ASP A 68 1.62 6.74 15.23
C ASP A 68 2.88 6.12 15.90
N GLN A 69 3.55 6.83 16.83
CA GLN A 69 4.79 6.34 17.48
C GLN A 69 4.57 5.60 18.82
N GLU A 70 3.45 5.82 19.52
CA GLU A 70 3.15 5.08 20.78
C GLU A 70 2.87 3.59 20.54
N ASP A 71 2.48 3.21 19.32
CA ASP A 71 2.26 1.81 18.93
C ASP A 71 3.55 1.10 18.46
N GLU A 72 4.57 1.87 18.05
CA GLU A 72 5.82 1.34 17.47
C GLU A 72 6.89 1.00 18.54
N GLU A 73 6.94 1.77 19.65
CA GLU A 73 7.95 1.61 20.71
C GLU A 73 7.75 0.33 21.57
N ASN A 74 6.57 -0.29 21.52
CA ASN A 74 6.27 -1.57 22.19
C ASN A 74 6.61 -2.82 21.35
N LEU A 75 7.08 -2.66 20.12
CA LEU A 75 7.60 -3.76 19.31
C LEU A 75 9.12 -3.64 19.17
N SER A 76 9.86 -4.46 19.91
CA SER A 76 11.31 -4.63 19.70
C SER A 76 11.59 -5.05 18.24
N PRO A 77 12.40 -4.30 17.47
CA PRO A 77 12.68 -4.65 16.09
C PRO A 77 13.80 -5.70 15.98
N PRO A 78 13.72 -6.68 15.07
CA PRO A 78 14.84 -7.55 14.77
C PRO A 78 15.93 -6.77 14.04
N LYS A 79 17.19 -6.97 14.45
CA LYS A 79 18.39 -6.35 13.89
C LYS A 79 18.45 -6.54 12.36
N ARG A 80 18.35 -5.46 11.59
CA ARG A 80 18.56 -5.47 10.13
C ARG A 80 20.03 -5.72 9.81
N LYS A 81 20.31 -6.77 9.04
CA LYS A 81 21.58 -6.91 8.32
C LYS A 81 21.58 -5.92 7.16
N THR A 82 22.54 -5.01 7.14
CA THR A 82 22.82 -4.11 6.02
C THR A 82 23.27 -4.92 4.82
N VAL A 83 22.44 -4.97 3.78
CA VAL A 83 22.86 -5.42 2.43
C VAL A 83 23.22 -4.16 1.64
N SER A 84 24.50 -4.03 1.30
CA SER A 84 25.03 -2.97 0.44
C SER A 84 24.60 -3.19 -1.01
N LEU A 85 23.95 -2.20 -1.62
CA LEU A 85 23.70 -2.17 -3.07
C LEU A 85 25.02 -1.91 -3.84
N PRO A 86 25.21 -2.54 -5.02
CA PRO A 86 26.36 -2.26 -5.86
C PRO A 86 26.26 -0.87 -6.51
N LYS A 87 27.42 -0.20 -6.61
CA LYS A 87 27.58 1.16 -7.14
C LYS A 87 27.35 1.16 -8.66
N ALA A 88 26.50 2.06 -9.16
CA ALA A 88 26.23 2.21 -10.58
C ALA A 88 27.49 2.67 -11.35
N PRO A 89 27.72 2.17 -12.58
CA PRO A 89 28.87 2.56 -13.37
C PRO A 89 28.72 3.97 -13.95
N ALA A 90 29.83 4.72 -13.98
CA ALA A 90 29.90 6.10 -14.43
C ALA A 90 29.78 6.20 -15.96
N ILE A 91 28.83 6.99 -16.45
CA ILE A 91 28.71 7.37 -17.86
C ILE A 91 29.66 8.54 -18.13
N PRO A 92 30.57 8.46 -19.14
CA PRO A 92 31.47 9.56 -19.45
C PRO A 92 30.72 10.74 -20.09
N ARG A 93 31.01 11.95 -19.62
CA ARG A 93 30.51 13.20 -20.22
C ARG A 93 31.26 13.48 -21.54
N PRO A 94 30.60 14.00 -22.58
CA PRO A 94 31.29 14.42 -23.80
C PRO A 94 32.14 15.68 -23.53
N PRO A 95 33.30 15.83 -24.20
CA PRO A 95 34.18 16.97 -24.00
C PRO A 95 33.59 18.24 -24.63
N SER A 96 33.71 19.33 -23.88
CA SER A 96 33.46 20.71 -24.31
C SER A 96 34.40 21.05 -25.49
N SER A 97 33.85 21.33 -26.67
CA SER A 97 34.63 21.74 -27.83
C SER A 97 34.77 23.26 -27.85
N SER A 98 35.95 23.71 -27.43
CA SER A 98 36.44 25.08 -27.61
C SER A 98 36.55 25.42 -29.09
N ARG A 99 35.87 26.49 -29.50
CA ARG A 99 35.96 27.04 -30.86
C ARG A 99 37.36 27.59 -31.09
N HIS A 100 38.16 26.95 -31.95
CA HIS A 100 39.35 27.56 -32.53
C HIS A 100 39.15 27.70 -34.04
N PHE A 101 39.19 28.96 -34.50
CA PHE A 101 39.15 29.37 -35.90
C PHE A 101 40.33 28.78 -36.68
N ILE A 102 40.03 28.08 -37.78
CA ILE A 102 40.99 27.82 -38.86
C ILE A 102 40.51 28.63 -40.07
N LEU A 103 41.34 29.57 -40.49
CA LEU A 103 41.20 30.33 -41.73
C LEU A 103 41.92 29.57 -42.84
N MET A 104 41.23 29.20 -43.92
CA MET A 104 41.80 28.59 -45.13
C MET A 104 40.80 28.80 -46.30
N PRO A 105 41.26 28.73 -47.57
CA PRO A 105 41.17 29.84 -48.51
C PRO A 105 39.99 29.72 -49.48
N GLN A 106 39.65 30.83 -50.12
CA GLN A 106 38.66 30.89 -51.19
C GLN A 106 39.15 30.10 -52.41
N SER A 107 38.36 29.11 -52.85
CA SER A 107 38.28 28.66 -54.25
C SER A 107 37.06 27.75 -54.47
N GLU A 108 36.17 28.27 -55.31
CA GLU A 108 35.34 27.60 -56.31
C GLU A 108 34.10 26.78 -55.91
N CYS A 109 33.12 26.96 -56.80
CA CYS A 109 31.70 26.72 -56.68
C CYS A 109 31.36 25.24 -56.93
N GLY A 110 30.46 24.69 -56.12
CA GLY A 110 29.85 23.38 -56.33
C GLY A 110 28.65 23.21 -55.42
N PHE A 111 27.48 23.69 -55.85
CA PHE A 111 26.22 23.29 -55.23
C PHE A 111 26.02 21.79 -55.50
N VAL A 112 26.32 20.95 -54.52
CA VAL A 112 25.88 19.55 -54.54
C VAL A 112 24.43 19.57 -54.07
N GLU A 113 23.48 19.55 -55.00
CA GLU A 113 22.09 19.24 -54.68
C GLU A 113 22.06 17.84 -54.04
N VAL A 114 21.83 17.79 -52.73
CA VAL A 114 21.53 16.53 -52.07
C VAL A 114 20.27 15.96 -52.72
N PRO A 115 20.29 14.74 -53.29
CA PRO A 115 19.11 14.18 -53.94
C PRO A 115 17.98 14.09 -52.90
N SER A 116 16.93 14.89 -53.09
CA SER A 116 15.75 14.94 -52.20
C SER A 116 15.16 13.55 -51.91
N SER A 117 15.37 12.60 -52.83
CA SER A 117 14.96 11.21 -52.71
C SER A 117 15.64 10.43 -51.59
N ALA A 118 16.90 10.73 -51.23
CA ALA A 118 17.60 10.07 -50.13
C ALA A 118 17.04 10.50 -48.77
N LEU A 119 16.81 11.80 -48.61
CA LEU A 119 16.17 12.37 -47.41
C LEU A 119 14.73 11.88 -47.26
N LEU A 120 13.96 11.79 -48.36
CA LEU A 120 12.60 11.25 -48.34
C LEU A 120 12.56 9.77 -47.92
N LYS A 121 13.52 8.96 -48.38
CA LYS A 121 13.65 7.54 -47.97
C LYS A 121 13.94 7.43 -46.48
N GLU A 122 14.83 8.27 -45.95
CA GLU A 122 15.16 8.28 -44.52
C GLU A 122 13.95 8.70 -43.66
N VAL A 123 13.22 9.73 -44.08
CA VAL A 123 11.98 10.15 -43.42
C VAL A 123 10.93 9.03 -43.43
N LEU A 124 10.75 8.32 -44.55
CA LEU A 124 9.82 7.19 -44.66
C LEU A 124 10.21 6.02 -43.74
N VAL A 125 11.49 5.68 -43.68
CA VAL A 125 11.99 4.64 -42.77
C VAL A 125 11.76 5.04 -41.31
N ASN A 126 12.04 6.30 -40.97
CA ASN A 126 11.80 6.81 -39.62
C ASN A 126 10.31 6.80 -39.26
N GLN A 127 9.41 7.14 -40.20
CA GLN A 127 7.96 7.01 -39.99
C GLN A 127 7.54 5.55 -39.77
N GLN A 128 8.12 4.61 -40.51
CA GLN A 128 7.83 3.18 -40.33
C GLN A 128 8.26 2.68 -38.94
N ILE A 129 9.47 3.04 -38.51
CA ILE A 129 9.98 2.70 -37.18
C ILE A 129 9.09 3.30 -36.09
N LEU A 130 8.71 4.58 -36.23
CA LEU A 130 7.85 5.26 -35.27
C LEU A 130 6.46 4.61 -35.19
N MET A 131 5.87 4.18 -36.31
CA MET A 131 4.60 3.46 -36.30
C MET A 131 4.70 2.13 -35.56
N ASP A 132 5.79 1.38 -35.76
CA ASP A 132 5.97 0.09 -35.09
C ASP A 132 6.26 0.27 -33.59
N GLN A 133 6.95 1.34 -33.21
CA GLN A 133 7.09 1.76 -31.81
C GLN A 133 5.74 2.11 -31.18
N GLN A 134 4.88 2.87 -31.88
CA GLN A 134 3.54 3.21 -31.39
C GLN A 134 2.66 1.97 -31.18
N LYS A 135 2.68 1.00 -32.10
CA LYS A 135 1.94 -0.26 -31.95
C LYS A 135 2.40 -1.04 -30.72
N ASN A 136 3.71 -1.07 -30.46
CA ASN A 136 4.25 -1.74 -29.28
C ASN A 136 3.83 -1.03 -27.98
N ILE A 137 3.85 0.30 -27.95
CA ILE A 137 3.36 1.09 -26.81
C ILE A 137 1.87 0.82 -26.57
N ILE A 138 1.05 0.84 -27.62
CA ILE A 138 -0.39 0.55 -27.53
C ILE A 138 -0.62 -0.86 -26.95
N ARG A 139 0.12 -1.86 -27.41
CA ARG A 139 0.04 -3.23 -26.89
C ARG A 139 0.43 -3.30 -25.41
N MET A 140 1.54 -2.65 -25.01
CA MET A 140 1.94 -2.58 -23.60
C MET A 140 0.90 -1.87 -22.72
N ILE A 141 0.31 -0.77 -23.21
CA ILE A 141 -0.76 -0.05 -22.50
C ILE A 141 -2.01 -0.92 -22.40
N GLN A 142 -2.39 -1.64 -23.45
CA GLN A 142 -3.55 -2.54 -23.43
C GLN A 142 -3.34 -3.71 -22.45
N ASP A 143 -2.13 -4.27 -22.38
CA ASP A 143 -1.77 -5.32 -21.42
C ASP A 143 -1.84 -4.77 -19.98
N MET A 144 -1.30 -3.56 -19.75
CA MET A 144 -1.40 -2.85 -18.47
C MET A 144 -2.85 -2.48 -18.11
N GLN A 145 -3.66 -2.13 -19.11
CA GLN A 145 -5.09 -1.82 -18.94
C GLN A 145 -5.93 -3.07 -18.66
N ARG A 146 -5.59 -4.24 -19.21
CA ARG A 146 -6.22 -5.52 -18.81
C ARG A 146 -5.94 -5.84 -17.35
N SER A 147 -4.73 -5.59 -16.86
CA SER A 147 -4.37 -5.76 -15.45
C SER A 147 -5.08 -4.76 -14.52
N THR A 148 -5.39 -3.55 -14.98
CA THR A 148 -6.03 -2.50 -14.17
C THR A 148 -7.57 -2.48 -14.29
N ASN A 149 -8.15 -2.73 -15.46
CA ASN A 149 -9.61 -2.81 -15.63
C ASN A 149 -10.24 -4.10 -15.06
N ALA A 150 -9.43 -5.13 -14.79
CA ALA A 150 -9.86 -6.27 -13.96
C ALA A 150 -10.27 -5.84 -12.54
N VAL A 151 -9.74 -4.71 -12.04
CA VAL A 151 -10.00 -4.16 -10.70
C VAL A 151 -11.39 -3.51 -10.59
N THR A 152 -11.98 -3.02 -11.68
CA THR A 152 -13.11 -2.06 -11.61
C THR A 152 -14.49 -2.58 -12.06
N GLY A 153 -14.60 -3.76 -12.68
CA GLY A 153 -15.85 -4.12 -13.39
C GLY A 153 -16.95 -4.91 -12.63
N ILE A 154 -16.86 -5.18 -11.33
CA ILE A 154 -17.92 -5.86 -10.55
C ILE A 154 -17.90 -5.20 -9.17
N PRO A 155 -18.90 -4.40 -8.82
CA PRO A 155 -19.08 -4.01 -7.44
C PRO A 155 -19.47 -5.28 -6.65
N THR A 156 -18.66 -5.64 -5.64
CA THR A 156 -18.93 -6.76 -4.73
C THR A 156 -20.30 -6.69 -4.05
N THR A 157 -20.96 -5.52 -4.12
CA THR A 157 -22.34 -5.28 -3.67
C THR A 157 -23.35 -6.26 -4.24
N ASN A 158 -23.09 -6.84 -5.43
CA ASN A 158 -24.04 -7.75 -6.06
C ASN A 158 -23.85 -9.22 -5.64
N VAL A 159 -22.71 -9.57 -5.04
CA VAL A 159 -22.38 -10.94 -4.60
C VAL A 159 -22.51 -11.08 -3.08
N PHE A 160 -22.20 -10.01 -2.35
CA PHE A 160 -22.18 -10.00 -0.89
C PHE A 160 -23.20 -9.01 -0.33
N PRO A 161 -23.78 -9.29 0.86
CA PRO A 161 -23.49 -10.43 1.73
C PRO A 161 -24.28 -11.70 1.36
N LEU A 162 -23.65 -12.87 1.57
CA LEU A 162 -24.31 -14.17 1.41
C LEU A 162 -25.29 -14.42 2.55
N ASN A 163 -26.52 -14.81 2.21
CA ASN A 163 -27.63 -14.95 3.14
C ASN A 163 -27.95 -16.40 3.51
N ASP A 164 -27.65 -17.35 2.63
CA ASP A 164 -28.04 -18.75 2.76
C ASP A 164 -27.02 -19.72 2.14
N LYS A 165 -27.25 -21.02 2.35
CA LYS A 165 -26.37 -22.08 1.83
C LYS A 165 -26.41 -22.19 0.29
N PRO A 166 -27.58 -22.08 -0.39
CA PRO A 166 -27.62 -22.10 -1.85
C PRO A 166 -26.77 -21.00 -2.49
N ALA A 167 -26.84 -19.76 -2.01
CA ALA A 167 -26.01 -18.66 -2.51
C ALA A 167 -24.52 -18.93 -2.28
N LEU A 168 -24.16 -19.49 -1.11
CA LEU A 168 -22.79 -19.91 -0.83
C LEU A 168 -22.30 -20.97 -1.83
N TYR A 169 -23.08 -22.02 -2.08
CA TYR A 169 -22.69 -23.07 -3.03
C TYR A 169 -22.63 -22.58 -4.49
N ALA A 170 -23.51 -21.65 -4.87
CA ALA A 170 -23.45 -21.02 -6.18
C ALA A 170 -22.13 -20.25 -6.34
N LEU A 171 -21.76 -19.42 -5.36
CA LEU A 171 -20.49 -18.70 -5.37
C LEU A 171 -19.29 -19.66 -5.40
N GLU A 172 -19.34 -20.76 -4.65
CA GLU A 172 -18.27 -21.75 -4.61
C GLU A 172 -18.02 -22.44 -5.96
N ARG A 173 -19.08 -22.77 -6.69
CA ARG A 173 -18.97 -23.31 -8.05
C ARG A 173 -18.37 -22.28 -9.00
N ASP A 174 -18.81 -21.03 -8.90
CA ASP A 174 -18.36 -19.95 -9.77
C ASP A 174 -16.88 -19.61 -9.48
N LEU A 175 -16.48 -19.59 -8.20
CA LEU A 175 -15.08 -19.44 -7.77
C LEU A 175 -14.16 -20.56 -8.26
N GLY A 176 -14.66 -21.79 -8.35
CA GLY A 176 -13.91 -22.93 -8.89
C GLY A 176 -13.73 -22.87 -10.41
N SER A 177 -14.61 -22.15 -11.12
CA SER A 177 -14.64 -22.11 -12.59
C SER A 177 -14.11 -20.80 -13.17
N GLN A 178 -14.14 -19.70 -12.41
CA GLN A 178 -13.84 -18.34 -12.86
C GLN A 178 -12.66 -17.72 -12.08
N PRO A 179 -11.41 -17.83 -12.57
CA PRO A 179 -10.25 -17.25 -11.90
C PRO A 179 -10.30 -15.71 -11.83
N ASP A 180 -10.90 -15.06 -12.82
CA ASP A 180 -11.09 -13.61 -12.84
C ASP A 180 -12.00 -13.14 -11.70
N LEU A 181 -13.09 -13.88 -11.44
CA LEU A 181 -13.99 -13.61 -10.32
C LEU A 181 -13.22 -13.71 -8.99
N ARG A 182 -12.43 -14.78 -8.81
CA ARG A 182 -11.60 -14.98 -7.62
C ARG A 182 -10.68 -13.78 -7.38
N ASN A 183 -9.88 -13.38 -8.38
CA ASN A 183 -8.95 -12.25 -8.25
C ASN A 183 -9.68 -10.95 -7.88
N LYS A 184 -10.83 -10.73 -8.51
CA LYS A 184 -11.65 -9.54 -8.28
C LYS A 184 -12.23 -9.47 -6.87
N LEU A 185 -12.69 -10.60 -6.35
CA LEU A 185 -13.17 -10.69 -4.96
C LEU A 185 -12.02 -10.49 -3.97
N VAL A 186 -10.83 -11.06 -4.25
CA VAL A 186 -9.63 -10.84 -3.44
C VAL A 186 -9.27 -9.35 -3.38
N ILE A 187 -9.24 -8.67 -4.53
CA ILE A 187 -8.93 -7.24 -4.62
C ILE A 187 -9.96 -6.43 -3.83
N THR A 188 -11.24 -6.68 -4.07
CA THR A 188 -12.31 -5.85 -3.51
C THR A 188 -12.50 -6.08 -1.99
N LEU A 189 -12.44 -7.32 -1.52
CA LEU A 189 -12.47 -7.61 -0.07
C LEU A 189 -11.21 -7.11 0.63
N GLY A 190 -10.08 -7.07 -0.06
CA GLY A 190 -8.83 -6.50 0.48
C GLY A 190 -8.92 -5.00 0.79
N LEU A 191 -9.85 -4.25 0.16
CA LEU A 191 -10.05 -2.82 0.42
C LEU A 191 -10.62 -2.51 1.81
N VAL A 192 -11.15 -3.51 2.51
CA VAL A 192 -11.75 -3.35 3.84
C VAL A 192 -10.71 -2.94 4.90
N GLY A 193 -9.49 -3.47 4.79
CA GLY A 193 -8.39 -3.23 5.72
C GLY A 193 -8.68 -3.63 7.18
N GLY A 194 -7.85 -3.13 8.09
CA GLY A 194 -7.90 -3.38 9.53
C GLY A 194 -6.54 -3.20 10.19
N ALA A 195 -6.50 -2.89 11.49
CA ALA A 195 -5.24 -2.68 12.20
C ALA A 195 -4.55 -3.99 12.62
N THR A 196 -5.28 -5.11 12.60
CA THR A 196 -4.75 -6.43 12.96
C THR A 196 -5.27 -7.52 12.04
N VAL A 197 -4.60 -8.68 12.01
CA VAL A 197 -5.07 -9.87 11.27
C VAL A 197 -6.49 -10.24 11.68
N LYS A 198 -6.75 -10.27 13.00
CA LYS A 198 -8.08 -10.55 13.55
C LYS A 198 -9.11 -9.58 13.00
N GLU A 199 -8.84 -8.28 13.10
CA GLU A 199 -9.77 -7.25 12.68
C GLU A 199 -10.04 -7.31 11.17
N THR A 200 -8.97 -7.44 10.37
CA THR A 200 -9.06 -7.54 8.91
C THR A 200 -9.93 -8.73 8.50
N VAL A 201 -9.65 -9.92 9.06
CA VAL A 201 -10.46 -11.12 8.83
C VAL A 201 -11.92 -10.88 9.23
N TRP A 202 -12.15 -10.29 10.40
CA TRP A 202 -13.50 -10.13 10.94
C TRP A 202 -14.34 -9.13 10.13
N ARG A 203 -13.72 -8.05 9.65
CA ARG A 203 -14.37 -7.06 8.78
C ARG A 203 -14.68 -7.65 7.40
N ILE A 204 -13.73 -8.39 6.80
CA ILE A 204 -13.95 -9.11 5.54
C ILE A 204 -15.12 -10.08 5.66
N LEU A 205 -15.13 -10.94 6.69
CA LEU A 205 -16.20 -11.92 6.90
C LEU A 205 -17.56 -11.25 7.19
N LYS A 206 -17.56 -10.11 7.89
CA LYS A 206 -18.78 -9.32 8.12
C LYS A 206 -19.37 -8.76 6.82
N GLN A 207 -18.54 -8.38 5.87
CA GLN A 207 -19.01 -7.98 4.54
C GLN A 207 -19.49 -9.19 3.72
N ALA A 208 -18.80 -10.33 3.82
CA ALA A 208 -19.06 -11.48 2.95
C ALA A 208 -20.27 -12.32 3.38
N ILE A 209 -20.55 -12.46 4.69
CA ILE A 209 -21.48 -13.47 5.22
C ILE A 209 -22.42 -12.84 6.25
N LYS A 210 -23.75 -12.98 6.04
CA LYS A 210 -24.74 -12.59 7.07
C LYS A 210 -24.68 -13.53 8.27
N ASN A 211 -25.10 -13.00 9.42
CA ASN A 211 -24.99 -13.71 10.69
C ASN A 211 -25.77 -15.04 10.72
N ASP A 212 -26.93 -15.10 10.08
CA ASP A 212 -27.74 -16.33 10.03
C ASP A 212 -27.05 -17.46 9.27
N LEU A 213 -26.45 -17.16 8.11
CA LEU A 213 -25.60 -18.10 7.41
C LEU A 213 -24.38 -18.48 8.25
N ALA A 214 -23.74 -17.52 8.91
CA ALA A 214 -22.56 -17.77 9.75
C ALA A 214 -22.82 -18.79 10.87
N LYS A 215 -24.02 -18.80 11.48
CA LYS A 215 -24.40 -19.79 12.51
C LYS A 215 -24.40 -21.23 11.98
N THR A 216 -24.60 -21.42 10.67
CA THR A 216 -24.67 -22.72 9.99
C THR A 216 -23.33 -23.19 9.42
N ILE A 217 -22.27 -22.40 9.58
CA ILE A 217 -20.92 -22.69 9.10
C ILE A 217 -20.03 -23.04 10.31
N SER A 218 -19.07 -23.93 10.11
CA SER A 218 -17.97 -24.15 11.05
C SER A 218 -16.69 -24.48 10.29
N TRP A 219 -15.53 -24.42 10.95
CA TRP A 219 -14.26 -24.69 10.26
C TRP A 219 -14.21 -26.09 9.63
N ARG A 220 -14.41 -27.14 10.44
CA ARG A 220 -14.36 -28.56 9.99
C ARG A 220 -15.71 -29.14 9.56
N GLY A 221 -16.82 -28.42 9.75
CA GLY A 221 -18.17 -28.92 9.47
C GLY A 221 -18.80 -29.73 10.61
N LEU A 222 -18.46 -29.42 11.86
CA LEU A 222 -19.02 -30.10 13.04
C LEU A 222 -20.55 -29.92 13.11
N ASN A 223 -21.26 -30.93 13.62
CA ASN A 223 -22.73 -30.93 13.79
C ASN A 223 -23.51 -30.68 12.49
N GLY A 224 -23.04 -31.22 11.37
CA GLY A 224 -23.71 -31.07 10.06
C GLY A 224 -23.64 -29.65 9.48
N LYS A 225 -22.78 -28.79 10.04
CA LYS A 225 -22.52 -27.44 9.53
C LYS A 225 -21.65 -27.49 8.29
N VAL A 226 -21.72 -26.44 7.46
CA VAL A 226 -20.89 -26.35 6.26
C VAL A 226 -19.40 -26.21 6.67
N PRO A 227 -18.48 -27.03 6.12
CA PRO A 227 -17.05 -26.97 6.44
C PRO A 227 -16.36 -25.85 5.67
N PHE A 228 -16.10 -24.72 6.34
CA PHE A 228 -15.45 -23.55 5.74
C PHE A 228 -14.02 -23.84 5.24
N GLU A 229 -13.30 -24.75 5.89
CA GLU A 229 -11.92 -25.13 5.54
C GLU A 229 -11.78 -25.58 4.08
N LYS A 230 -12.83 -26.19 3.52
CA LYS A 230 -12.85 -26.77 2.17
C LYS A 230 -13.36 -25.82 1.09
N LEU A 231 -13.80 -24.62 1.46
CA LEU A 231 -14.40 -23.65 0.55
C LEU A 231 -13.33 -22.84 -0.19
N HIS A 232 -13.54 -22.53 -1.46
CA HIS A 232 -12.72 -21.57 -2.22
C HIS A 232 -12.77 -20.18 -1.60
N LEU A 233 -13.91 -19.81 -0.98
CA LEU A 233 -14.03 -18.57 -0.22
C LEU A 233 -12.99 -18.47 0.91
N ARG A 234 -12.52 -19.58 1.49
CA ARG A 234 -11.41 -19.56 2.47
C ARG A 234 -10.12 -19.04 1.84
N ALA A 235 -9.80 -19.49 0.62
CA ALA A 235 -8.61 -19.01 -0.09
C ALA A 235 -8.76 -17.52 -0.47
N VAL A 236 -9.94 -17.11 -0.93
CA VAL A 236 -10.25 -15.70 -1.24
C VAL A 236 -10.07 -14.81 -0.01
N VAL A 237 -10.59 -15.21 1.15
CA VAL A 237 -10.44 -14.45 2.41
C VAL A 237 -8.97 -14.40 2.83
N THR A 238 -8.24 -15.51 2.70
CA THR A 238 -6.80 -15.57 3.06
C THR A 238 -5.98 -14.60 2.20
N ASP A 239 -6.20 -14.61 0.89
CA ASP A 239 -5.50 -13.72 -0.04
C ASP A 239 -5.91 -12.26 0.16
N ALA A 240 -7.19 -11.99 0.40
CA ALA A 240 -7.69 -10.64 0.68
C ALA A 240 -7.07 -10.05 1.96
N VAL A 241 -6.87 -10.86 3.00
CA VAL A 241 -6.19 -10.41 4.23
C VAL A 241 -4.76 -10.00 3.95
N ARG A 242 -4.01 -10.77 3.14
CA ARG A 242 -2.61 -10.46 2.81
C ARG A 242 -2.44 -9.27 1.89
N ARG A 243 -3.52 -8.78 1.26
CA ARG A 243 -3.50 -7.49 0.55
C ARG A 243 -3.46 -6.28 1.48
N ASN A 244 -3.86 -6.44 2.74
CA ASN A 244 -3.69 -5.38 3.73
C ASN A 244 -2.19 -5.28 4.07
N PRO A 245 -1.55 -4.11 3.88
CA PRO A 245 -0.12 -3.92 4.20
C PRO A 245 0.27 -4.35 5.62
N VAL A 246 -0.64 -4.18 6.58
CA VAL A 246 -0.43 -4.57 7.99
C VAL A 246 -0.40 -6.09 8.19
N CYS A 247 -1.00 -6.85 7.27
CA CYS A 247 -1.20 -8.30 7.40
C CYS A 247 -0.49 -9.12 6.31
N ILE A 248 0.48 -8.54 5.60
CA ILE A 248 1.15 -9.18 4.46
C ILE A 248 1.85 -10.49 4.86
N GLU A 249 2.54 -10.51 6.00
CA GLU A 249 3.24 -11.68 6.55
C GLU A 249 2.35 -12.58 7.43
N ALA A 250 1.04 -12.36 7.46
CA ALA A 250 0.15 -13.15 8.30
C ALA A 250 0.16 -14.63 7.87
N THR A 251 0.46 -15.53 8.82
CA THR A 251 0.51 -16.96 8.55
C THR A 251 -0.89 -17.55 8.33
N ASP A 252 -0.97 -18.61 7.53
CA ASP A 252 -2.23 -19.34 7.30
C ASP A 252 -2.91 -19.76 8.61
N LEU A 253 -2.11 -20.14 9.62
CA LEU A 253 -2.60 -20.51 10.95
C LEU A 253 -3.26 -19.33 11.67
N SER A 254 -2.61 -18.16 11.68
CA SER A 254 -3.15 -16.96 12.35
C SER A 254 -4.48 -16.50 11.73
N ILE A 255 -4.56 -16.56 10.40
CA ILE A 255 -5.78 -16.23 9.64
C ILE A 255 -6.86 -17.27 9.93
N ALA A 256 -6.53 -18.56 9.84
CA ALA A 256 -7.46 -19.65 10.13
C ALA A 256 -8.04 -19.57 11.54
N ASP A 257 -7.22 -19.25 12.54
CA ASP A 257 -7.68 -19.11 13.93
C ASP A 257 -8.58 -17.89 14.13
N ALA A 258 -8.30 -16.78 13.44
CA ALA A 258 -9.20 -15.63 13.42
C ALA A 258 -10.56 -15.97 12.79
N ILE A 259 -10.58 -16.75 11.70
CA ILE A 259 -11.79 -17.22 11.02
C ILE A 259 -12.59 -18.17 11.94
N LYS A 260 -11.92 -19.16 12.55
CA LYS A 260 -12.54 -20.10 13.50
C LYS A 260 -13.25 -19.36 14.62
N ARG A 261 -12.57 -18.39 15.25
CA ARG A 261 -13.15 -17.56 16.32
C ARG A 261 -14.33 -16.75 15.81
N TRP A 262 -14.26 -16.21 14.59
CA TRP A 262 -15.37 -15.47 14.00
C TRP A 262 -16.64 -16.33 13.89
N PHE A 263 -16.55 -17.56 13.38
CA PHE A 263 -17.71 -18.46 13.31
C PHE A 263 -18.16 -18.97 14.67
N TYR A 264 -17.23 -19.22 15.61
CA TYR A 264 -17.55 -19.65 16.97
C TYR A 264 -18.48 -18.64 17.68
N TRP A 265 -18.18 -17.34 17.57
CA TRP A 265 -18.98 -16.28 18.18
C TRP A 265 -20.22 -15.87 17.39
N ALA A 266 -20.55 -16.54 16.27
CA ALA A 266 -21.71 -16.15 15.45
C ALA A 266 -23.04 -16.24 16.21
N GLY A 267 -23.20 -17.25 17.08
CA GLY A 267 -24.38 -17.40 17.92
C GLY A 267 -24.54 -16.34 19.02
N ASP A 268 -23.49 -15.56 19.29
CA ASP A 268 -23.46 -14.55 20.36
C ASP A 268 -23.76 -13.14 19.83
N ARG A 269 -23.63 -12.96 18.51
CA ARG A 269 -23.98 -11.73 17.80
C ARG A 269 -25.50 -11.49 17.86
N GLU A 270 -25.90 -10.25 17.60
CA GLU A 270 -27.32 -9.86 17.52
C GLU A 270 -28.14 -10.20 18.77
N GLY A 271 -27.52 -10.09 19.95
CA GLY A 271 -28.20 -10.29 21.23
C GLY A 271 -28.25 -11.75 21.71
N GLY A 272 -27.62 -12.70 21.00
CA GLY A 272 -27.56 -14.10 21.42
C GLY A 272 -26.97 -14.31 22.82
N ARG A 273 -25.98 -13.51 23.23
CA ARG A 273 -25.44 -13.53 24.59
C ARG A 273 -26.46 -13.07 25.64
N LYS A 274 -27.28 -12.07 25.33
CA LYS A 274 -28.35 -11.58 26.20
C LYS A 274 -29.47 -12.62 26.33
N ASN A 275 -29.83 -13.28 25.23
CA ASN A 275 -30.91 -14.28 25.18
C ASN A 275 -30.62 -15.58 25.97
N ARG A 276 -29.36 -15.86 26.32
CA ARG A 276 -28.97 -17.00 27.15
C ARG A 276 -28.83 -16.67 28.63
N LEU A 277 -28.90 -15.40 29.00
CA LEU A 277 -28.94 -15.01 30.40
C LEU A 277 -30.33 -15.33 30.96
N PRO A 278 -30.43 -15.96 32.13
CA PRO A 278 -31.71 -16.20 32.79
C PRO A 278 -32.38 -14.85 33.08
N GLY A 279 -33.53 -14.59 32.44
CA GLY A 279 -34.28 -13.33 32.54
C GLY A 279 -34.57 -12.61 31.22
N ALA A 280 -34.00 -13.06 30.09
CA ALA A 280 -34.30 -12.46 28.79
C ALA A 280 -35.66 -12.94 28.23
N SER A 281 -36.60 -12.01 28.04
CA SER A 281 -37.86 -12.24 27.33
C SER A 281 -37.55 -12.63 25.87
N ARG A 282 -37.93 -13.87 25.48
CA ARG A 282 -37.87 -14.29 24.07
C ARG A 282 -38.78 -13.38 23.24
N PRO A 283 -38.30 -12.77 22.14
CA PRO A 283 -39.19 -12.10 21.22
C PRO A 283 -40.13 -13.16 20.61
N THR A 284 -41.43 -12.94 20.78
CA THR A 284 -42.49 -13.64 20.06
C THR A 284 -42.36 -13.33 18.57
N VAL A 285 -42.43 -14.39 17.77
CA VAL A 285 -42.30 -14.43 16.30
C VAL A 285 -43.23 -13.43 15.63
#